data_AF-A0A7K7CPY7-F1
#
_entry.id   AF-A0A7K7CPY7-F1
#
_cell.length_a   1.000
_cell.length_b   1.000
_cell.length_c   1.000
_cell.angle_alpha   90.00
_cell.angle_beta   90.00
_cell.angle_gamma   90.00
#
_symmetry.space_group_name_H-M   'P 1'
#
loop_
_entity.id
_entity.type
_entity.pdbx_description
1 polymer ?
#
loop_
_entity_poly.entity_id
_entity_poly.type
_entity_poly.pdbx_seq_one_letter_code
_entity_poly.pdbx_strand_id
1 'polypeptide(L)' 'VFWYQQPPRNGLKLVVSSSTWSQNSYEDGYSEAKFEVNRESTEYTLMTIKNLTPKDEATYFCAASDH' A
#
# COMPACT_ATOMS: atom_id res chain seq x y z
N VAL A 1 8.22 1.06 4.97
CA VAL A 1 7.20 0.00 4.89
C VAL A 1 6.60 0.07 3.52
N PHE A 2 6.38 -1.09 2.93
CA PHE A 2 5.87 -1.25 1.59
C PHE A 2 4.51 -1.92 1.68
N TRP A 3 3.57 -1.42 0.91
CA TRP A 3 2.27 -2.05 0.72
C TRP A 3 2.20 -2.63 -0.68
N TYR A 4 1.84 -3.90 -0.75
CA TYR A 4 1.69 -4.65 -1.99
C TYR A 4 0.26 -5.13 -2.17
N GLN A 5 -0.15 -5.25 -3.43
CA GLN A 5 -1.36 -5.96 -3.80
C GLN A 5 -1.02 -7.11 -4.75
N GLN A 6 -1.70 -8.22 -4.59
CA GLN A 6 -1.62 -9.38 -5.47
C GLN A 6 -3.02 -9.75 -5.96
N PRO A 7 -3.43 -9.27 -7.15
CA PRO A 7 -4.67 -9.69 -7.77
C PRO A 7 -4.64 -11.18 -8.14
N PRO A 8 -5.79 -11.85 -8.27
CA PRO A 8 -5.86 -13.25 -8.67
C PRO A 8 -5.10 -13.51 -9.97
N ARG A 9 -4.24 -14.54 -9.97
CA ARG A 9 -3.40 -14.96 -11.12
C ARG A 9 -2.36 -13.93 -11.60
N ASN A 10 -2.13 -12.86 -10.85
CA ASN A 10 -1.10 -11.86 -11.16
C ASN A 10 0.06 -11.92 -10.15
N GLY A 11 1.21 -11.35 -10.55
CA GLY A 11 2.34 -11.15 -9.66
C GLY A 11 2.09 -10.08 -8.60
N LEU A 12 2.96 -10.05 -7.60
CA LEU A 12 2.98 -8.99 -6.58
C LEU A 12 3.23 -7.63 -7.24
N LYS A 13 2.43 -6.62 -6.88
CA LYS A 13 2.61 -5.25 -7.33
C LYS A 13 2.80 -4.33 -6.14
N LEU A 14 3.84 -3.51 -6.16
CA LEU A 14 4.04 -2.46 -5.16
C LEU A 14 2.96 -1.39 -5.40
N VAL A 15 2.27 -1.01 -4.33
CA VAL A 15 1.25 0.06 -4.34
C VAL A 15 1.89 1.36 -3.89
N VAL A 16 2.52 1.31 -2.73
CA VAL A 16 3.07 2.50 -2.06
C VAL A 16 4.20 2.15 -1.11
N SER A 17 5.21 3.02 -1.10
CA SER A 17 6.30 3.05 -0.13
C SER A 17 6.04 4.17 0.87
N SER A 18 6.01 3.84 2.16
CA SER A 18 5.73 4.77 3.25
C SER A 18 6.85 4.81 4.28
N SER A 19 7.24 6.02 4.67
CA SER A 19 8.22 6.30 5.72
C SER A 19 7.64 7.26 6.76
N THR A 20 8.17 7.25 7.98
CA THR A 20 7.77 8.20 9.04
C THR A 20 8.34 9.60 8.83
N TRP A 21 9.29 9.75 7.90
CA TRP A 21 10.08 10.98 7.70
C TRP A 21 9.79 11.68 6.38
N SER A 22 9.04 11.03 5.48
CA SER A 22 8.76 11.51 4.13
C SER A 22 7.32 11.25 3.75
N GLN A 23 6.86 11.95 2.71
CA GLN A 23 5.60 11.63 2.07
C GLN A 23 5.62 10.21 1.47
N ASN A 24 4.43 9.65 1.32
CA ASN A 24 4.21 8.37 0.66
C ASN A 24 4.55 8.47 -0.83
N SER A 25 5.26 7.46 -1.35
CA SER A 25 5.59 7.36 -2.77
C SER A 25 4.75 6.25 -3.40
N TYR A 26 3.85 6.62 -4.31
CA TYR A 26 2.96 5.69 -5.02
C TYR A 26 3.57 5.25 -6.35
N GLU A 27 3.36 4.00 -6.71
CA GLU A 27 3.70 3.48 -8.04
C GLU A 27 2.70 3.96 -9.10
N ASP A 28 3.09 3.84 -10.37
CA ASP A 28 2.26 4.27 -11.50
C ASP A 28 0.89 3.59 -11.49
N GLY A 29 -0.17 4.40 -11.59
CA GLY A 29 -1.56 3.95 -11.55
C GLY A 29 -2.15 3.82 -10.15
N TYR A 30 -1.37 4.08 -9.10
CA TYR A 30 -1.84 4.18 -7.72
C TYR A 30 -1.86 5.63 -7.24
N SER A 31 -2.72 5.91 -6.26
CA SER A 31 -2.80 7.24 -5.65
C SER A 31 -3.42 7.18 -4.26
N GLU A 32 -3.13 8.20 -3.46
CA GLU A 32 -3.71 8.40 -2.12
C GLU A 32 -5.24 8.55 -2.14
N ALA A 33 -5.81 9.02 -3.25
CA ALA A 33 -7.26 9.10 -3.42
C ALA A 33 -7.95 7.71 -3.35
N LYS A 34 -7.22 6.65 -3.71
CA LYS A 34 -7.71 5.26 -3.67
C LYS A 34 -7.11 4.47 -2.51
N PHE A 35 -5.81 4.60 -2.28
CA PHE A 35 -5.05 3.85 -1.28
C PHE A 35 -4.44 4.84 -0.28
N GLU A 36 -5.22 5.30 0.68
CA GLU A 36 -4.70 6.19 1.72
C GLU A 36 -3.84 5.38 2.69
N VAL A 37 -2.58 5.81 2.88
CA VAL A 37 -1.68 5.16 3.84
C VAL A 37 -1.29 6.13 4.93
N ASN A 38 -1.62 5.75 6.17
CA ASN A 38 -1.16 6.44 7.36
C ASN A 38 -0.11 5.58 8.05
N ARG A 39 1.07 6.15 8.30
CA ARG A 39 2.13 5.50 9.07
C ARG A 39 2.39 6.32 10.33
N GLU A 40 1.80 5.87 11.43
CA GLU A 40 1.92 6.54 12.73
C GLU A 40 3.24 6.22 13.43
N SER A 41 3.78 5.01 13.22
CA SER A 41 5.06 4.60 13.83
C SER A 41 5.84 3.62 12.96
N THR A 42 6.99 3.17 13.46
CA THR A 42 7.79 2.12 12.83
C THR A 42 7.03 0.80 12.77
N GLU A 43 6.24 0.50 13.80
CA GLU A 43 5.53 -0.76 14.03
C GLU A 43 4.08 -0.75 13.52
N TYR A 44 3.48 0.43 13.39
CA TYR A 44 2.09 0.59 13.00
C TYR A 44 1.95 1.33 11.68
N THR A 45 1.30 0.67 10.72
CA THR A 45 0.88 1.26 9.46
C THR A 45 -0.55 0.82 9.14
N LEU A 46 -1.33 1.75 8.62
CA LEU A 46 -2.71 1.52 8.20
C LEU A 46 -2.85 1.90 6.74
N MET A 47 -3.44 1.00 5.95
CA MET A 47 -3.88 1.29 4.59
C MET A 47 -5.39 1.24 4.51
N THR A 48 -5.99 2.36 4.12
CA THR A 48 -7.43 2.50 3.87
C THR A 48 -7.68 2.51 2.37
N ILE A 49 -8.42 1.52 1.88
CA ILE A 49 -8.83 1.45 0.49
C ILE A 49 -10.18 2.14 0.34
N LYS A 50 -10.20 3.28 -0.35
CA LYS A 50 -11.41 4.11 -0.56
C LYS A 50 -12.22 3.59 -1.75
N ASN A 51 -13.53 3.87 -1.74
CA ASN A 51 -14.43 3.59 -2.87
C ASN A 51 -14.28 2.15 -3.42
N LEU A 52 -14.39 1.14 -2.55
CA LEU A 52 -14.17 -0.27 -2.91
C LEU A 52 -15.04 -0.71 -4.09
N THR A 53 -14.42 -1.44 -5.00
CA THR A 53 -15.05 -2.05 -6.18
C THR A 53 -14.59 -3.50 -6.31
N PRO A 54 -15.28 -4.35 -7.10
CA PRO A 54 -14.81 -5.71 -7.37
C PRO A 54 -13.42 -5.79 -8.00
N LYS A 55 -12.93 -4.72 -8.64
CA LYS A 55 -11.57 -4.68 -9.22
C LYS A 55 -10.46 -4.60 -8.17
N ASP A 56 -10.81 -4.25 -6.93
CA ASP A 56 -9.88 -4.16 -5.81
C ASP A 56 -9.72 -5.50 -5.07
N GLU A 57 -10.35 -6.58 -5.57
CA GLU A 57 -10.14 -7.92 -5.05
C GLU A 57 -8.69 -8.36 -5.26
N ALA A 58 -7.95 -8.46 -4.16
CA ALA A 58 -6.56 -8.88 -4.13
C ALA A 58 -6.19 -9.36 -2.72
N THR A 59 -5.09 -10.09 -2.62
CA THR A 59 -4.39 -10.27 -1.34
C THR A 59 -3.47 -9.07 -1.13
N TYR A 60 -3.60 -8.40 0.02
CA TYR A 60 -2.79 -7.23 0.37
C TYR A 60 -1.74 -7.62 1.40
N PHE A 61 -0.50 -7.21 1.16
CA PHE A 61 0.63 -7.51 2.02
C PHE A 61 1.28 -6.22 2.50
N CYS A 62 1.63 -6.15 3.78
CA CYS A 62 2.58 -5.18 4.28
C CYS A 62 3.95 -5.85 4.42
N ALA A 63 5.01 -5.09 4.11
CA ALA A 63 6.38 -5.52 4.33
C ALA A 63 7.16 -4.39 5.03
N ALA A 64 7.82 -4.74 6.13
CA ALA A 64 8.80 -3.88 6.77
C ALA A 64 10.20 -4.22 6.22
N SER A 65 11.04 -3.21 6.11
CA SER A 65 12.47 -3.37 5.85
C SER A 65 13.20 -2.70 7.01
N ASP A 66 14.18 -3.41 7.55
CA ASP A 66 15.01 -3.01 8.69
C ASP A 66 16.38 -2.47 8.24
N HIS A 67 16.47 -2.02 6.98
CA HIS A 67 17.74 -1.68 6.34
C HIS A 67 18.07 -0.19 6.44
#